data_AF-A0AA39GR32-F1
#
_entry.id   AF-A0AA39GR32-F1
#
_cell.length_a   1.000
_cell.length_b   1.000
_cell.length_c   1.000
_cell.angle_alpha   90.00
_cell.angle_beta   90.00
_cell.angle_gamma   90.00
#
_symmetry.space_group_name_H-M   'P 1'
#
loop_
_entity.id
_entity.type
_entity.pdbx_description
1 polymer ?
#
loop_
_entity_poly.entity_id
_entity_poly.type
_entity_poly.pdbx_seq_one_letter_code
_entity_poly.pdbx_strand_id
1 'polypeptide(L)'
;MPVRRLMGDRTWESDKDWARTSELFRQYMGEGRDGRKAAVESRKPEVCFAAVESWLRANFRDCAYRGTIEGLNPDRLNVSAEDGGTLWWPSKEFLVMDPWLTGTVIAAVLVLAGPVDKKKLWLSPGDMTNTKAMDSATQYLETLIASQQHALSSKGMRFEDVYGHAEMIIVAGADMLRARWNPSVSQPAITQRHEIIPAELAEGVARLGEAFADVPQKGAVYVPMMLHSVLSELKGLAPKTTIWDEGELLFPIQGQPYPHATRILVIRDEASRDSEVEATEYQLTLPESHFMAQNEPLFLWRNSQPGKDPGGIIAITLVISTAADAPWPKVGEFEKGPVMRAAAAALLDLVEEWNRRGKLQRCLVRVDMGFDAVRYSWVGSKLDPDATELPKRDAPGDWKKPEGMMEGFFVKVEEIRKHQLFDSEEHFQGIKAMMTQRMLQDPERFKAMALDIAKASSTRALEMNFPGSEITFEEDLPIRFNGRDVETAVVVARKPNTTKKDIVSAVYCIPSPDGELHVDASGKRKEWLGTPEAKAGLAKLLERMQQWQREDRIAEGECMAELMIGIDADVYLFVDGRFEEPTDERMARYIWG
;
A
#
# COMPACT_ATOMS: atom_id res chain seq x y z
N MET A 1 -7.86 4.89 -46.29
CA MET A 1 -7.21 3.61 -45.96
C MET A 1 -8.22 2.73 -45.24
N PRO A 2 -8.31 1.41 -45.50
CA PRO A 2 -9.19 0.55 -44.71
C PRO A 2 -8.73 0.51 -43.25
N VAL A 3 -9.64 0.77 -42.31
CA VAL A 3 -9.41 0.85 -40.85
C VAL A 3 -8.62 -0.36 -40.33
N ARG A 4 -8.83 -1.56 -40.89
CA ARG A 4 -8.08 -2.79 -40.56
C ARG A 4 -6.55 -2.69 -40.75
N ARG A 5 -6.04 -1.88 -41.68
CA ARG A 5 -4.58 -1.74 -41.90
C ARG A 5 -3.88 -0.83 -40.89
N LEU A 6 -4.61 0.07 -40.23
CA LEU A 6 -4.05 0.97 -39.21
C LEU A 6 -3.93 0.30 -37.83
N MET A 7 -4.51 -0.91 -37.69
CA MET A 7 -4.98 -1.40 -36.41
C MET A 7 -4.44 -2.76 -35.96
N GLY A 8 -3.58 -3.38 -36.77
CA GLY A 8 -3.05 -4.72 -36.50
C GLY A 8 -4.13 -5.79 -36.47
N ASP A 9 -3.72 -7.06 -36.34
CA ASP A 9 -4.65 -8.15 -36.04
C ASP A 9 -4.98 -8.11 -34.54
N ARG A 10 -6.25 -7.91 -34.21
CA ARG A 10 -6.76 -7.99 -32.83
C ARG A 10 -7.89 -9.00 -32.75
N THR A 11 -7.87 -9.79 -31.69
CA THR A 11 -8.93 -10.77 -31.39
C THR A 11 -9.86 -10.15 -30.36
N TRP A 12 -11.16 -10.05 -30.69
CA TRP A 12 -12.20 -9.70 -29.74
C TRP A 12 -12.60 -10.96 -28.96
N GLU A 13 -12.58 -10.87 -27.64
CA GLU A 13 -12.91 -11.96 -26.73
C GLU A 13 -14.12 -11.58 -25.88
N SER A 14 -15.01 -12.54 -25.65
CA SER A 14 -16.15 -12.38 -24.75
C SER A 14 -15.70 -12.47 -23.29
N ASP A 15 -16.05 -11.47 -22.47
CA ASP A 15 -15.77 -11.52 -21.04
C ASP A 15 -16.89 -12.24 -20.28
N LYS A 16 -16.54 -13.38 -19.65
CA LYS A 16 -17.49 -14.23 -18.94
C LYS A 16 -17.81 -13.74 -17.52
N ASP A 17 -16.96 -12.90 -16.94
CA ASP A 17 -17.13 -12.38 -15.58
C ASP A 17 -18.13 -11.21 -15.54
N TRP A 18 -18.23 -10.47 -16.65
CA TRP A 18 -19.28 -9.47 -16.85
C TRP A 18 -20.69 -10.08 -16.78
N ALA A 19 -20.90 -11.27 -17.35
CA ALA A 19 -22.20 -11.93 -17.31
C ALA A 19 -22.70 -12.12 -15.86
N ARG A 20 -21.82 -12.59 -14.96
CA ARG A 20 -22.12 -12.75 -13.53
C ARG A 20 -22.36 -11.41 -12.83
N THR A 21 -21.57 -10.39 -13.16
CA THR A 21 -21.72 -9.04 -12.59
C THR A 21 -23.05 -8.41 -13.02
N SER A 22 -23.41 -8.52 -14.31
CA SER A 22 -24.66 -8.03 -14.86
C SER A 22 -25.90 -8.70 -14.23
N GLU A 23 -25.79 -9.96 -13.86
CA GLU A 23 -26.85 -10.71 -13.19
C GLU A 23 -27.08 -10.25 -11.73
N LEU A 24 -26.01 -9.93 -11.00
CA LEU A 24 -26.13 -9.33 -9.66
C LEU A 24 -26.79 -7.95 -9.72
N PHE A 25 -26.41 -7.11 -10.68
CA PHE A 25 -27.09 -5.83 -10.91
C PHE A 25 -28.55 -6.01 -11.33
N ARG A 26 -28.87 -7.05 -12.10
CA ARG A 26 -30.25 -7.41 -12.47
C ARG A 26 -31.08 -7.79 -11.25
N GLN A 27 -30.52 -8.61 -10.35
CA GLN A 27 -31.19 -9.01 -9.10
C GLN A 27 -31.44 -7.81 -8.18
N TYR A 28 -30.44 -6.95 -8.00
CA TYR A 28 -30.54 -5.73 -7.19
C TYR A 28 -31.63 -4.76 -7.69
N MET A 29 -31.86 -4.73 -9.01
CA MET A 29 -32.90 -3.93 -9.65
C MET A 29 -34.29 -4.63 -9.69
N GLY A 30 -34.32 -5.96 -9.59
CA GLY A 30 -35.51 -6.80 -9.66
C GLY A 30 -36.34 -6.89 -8.37
N GLU A 31 -35.76 -6.55 -7.22
CA GLU A 31 -36.43 -6.58 -5.90
C GLU A 31 -37.35 -5.37 -5.63
N GLY A 32 -37.55 -4.49 -6.60
CA GLY A 32 -38.53 -3.40 -6.50
C GLY A 32 -39.97 -3.93 -6.58
N ARG A 33 -40.70 -3.91 -5.44
CA ARG A 33 -42.14 -4.22 -5.34
C ARG A 33 -42.94 -3.74 -6.56
N ASP A 34 -43.89 -4.57 -7.01
CA ASP A 34 -44.63 -4.61 -8.29
C ASP A 34 -45.25 -3.32 -8.87
N GLY A 35 -45.03 -2.14 -8.29
CA GLY A 35 -45.43 -0.84 -8.86
C GLY A 35 -44.32 -0.08 -9.62
N ARG A 36 -43.05 -0.52 -9.56
CA ARG A 36 -41.90 0.24 -10.13
C ARG A 36 -41.41 -0.22 -11.50
N LYS A 37 -41.96 -1.30 -12.08
CA LYS A 37 -41.50 -1.84 -13.37
C LYS A 37 -41.43 -0.78 -14.47
N ALA A 38 -42.50 -0.01 -14.70
CA ALA A 38 -42.53 1.03 -15.75
C ALA A 38 -41.52 2.18 -15.53
N ALA A 39 -41.25 2.56 -14.26
CA ALA A 39 -40.28 3.60 -13.93
C ALA A 39 -38.82 3.11 -14.08
N VAL A 40 -38.58 1.83 -13.79
CA VAL A 40 -37.30 1.15 -14.07
C VAL A 40 -37.09 1.01 -15.58
N GLU A 41 -38.15 0.75 -16.36
CA GLU A 41 -38.07 0.70 -17.82
C GLU A 41 -37.66 2.02 -18.47
N SER A 42 -38.12 3.16 -17.94
CA SER A 42 -37.74 4.50 -18.42
C SER A 42 -36.32 4.94 -18.03
N ARG A 43 -35.65 4.24 -17.10
CA ARG A 43 -34.30 4.55 -16.60
C ARG A 43 -33.24 3.49 -16.96
N LYS A 44 -33.58 2.60 -17.91
CA LYS A 44 -32.74 1.46 -18.32
C LYS A 44 -31.33 1.87 -18.80
N PRO A 45 -31.17 2.92 -19.63
CA PRO A 45 -29.84 3.37 -20.05
C PRO A 45 -28.98 3.86 -18.89
N GLU A 46 -29.53 4.67 -17.99
CA GLU A 46 -28.81 5.24 -16.85
C GLU A 46 -28.32 4.15 -15.90
N VAL A 47 -29.14 3.11 -15.69
CA VAL A 47 -28.76 1.94 -14.87
C VAL A 47 -27.63 1.16 -15.53
N CYS A 48 -27.66 0.97 -16.86
CA CYS A 48 -26.59 0.31 -17.59
C CYS A 48 -25.27 1.09 -17.50
N PHE A 49 -25.33 2.40 -17.70
CA PHE A 49 -24.16 3.26 -17.58
C PHE A 49 -23.58 3.24 -16.16
N ALA A 50 -24.43 3.29 -15.13
CA ALA A 50 -23.99 3.23 -13.74
C ALA A 50 -23.38 1.87 -13.35
N ALA A 51 -23.93 0.76 -13.86
CA ALA A 51 -23.40 -0.58 -13.63
C ALA A 51 -22.02 -0.76 -14.26
N VAL A 52 -21.84 -0.29 -15.50
CA VAL A 52 -20.53 -0.31 -16.16
C VAL A 52 -19.55 0.62 -15.46
N GLU A 53 -19.95 1.82 -15.07
CA GLU A 53 -19.08 2.72 -14.31
C GLU A 53 -18.63 2.10 -12.98
N SER A 54 -19.54 1.45 -12.26
CA SER A 54 -19.22 0.73 -11.02
C SER A 54 -18.24 -0.42 -11.26
N TRP A 55 -18.43 -1.17 -12.35
CA TRP A 55 -17.52 -2.24 -12.76
C TRP A 55 -16.14 -1.69 -13.16
N LEU A 56 -16.08 -0.58 -13.90
CA LEU A 56 -14.82 0.10 -14.21
C LEU A 56 -14.11 0.55 -12.95
N ARG A 57 -14.83 1.12 -11.99
CA ARG A 57 -14.25 1.53 -10.70
C ARG A 57 -13.70 0.34 -9.90
N ALA A 58 -14.34 -0.82 -9.99
CA ALA A 58 -13.90 -2.03 -9.31
C ALA A 58 -12.68 -2.70 -9.96
N ASN A 59 -12.55 -2.61 -11.29
CA ASN A 59 -11.47 -3.26 -12.07
C ASN A 59 -10.27 -2.33 -12.32
N PHE A 60 -10.49 -1.02 -12.35
CA PHE A 60 -9.47 0.01 -12.46
C PHE A 60 -9.43 0.86 -11.17
N ARG A 61 -9.16 0.20 -10.03
CA ARG A 61 -9.29 0.80 -8.69
C ARG A 61 -8.44 2.04 -8.50
N ASP A 62 -7.21 2.03 -8.98
CA ASP A 62 -6.30 3.17 -8.87
C ASP A 62 -6.82 4.37 -9.67
N CYS A 63 -7.40 4.10 -10.84
CA CYS A 63 -8.00 5.13 -11.69
C CYS A 63 -9.27 5.70 -11.07
N ALA A 64 -10.07 4.84 -10.43
CA ALA A 64 -11.26 5.22 -9.70
C ALA A 64 -10.94 6.13 -8.50
N TYR A 65 -9.91 5.76 -7.73
CA TYR A 65 -9.41 6.54 -6.60
C TYR A 65 -8.94 7.94 -7.02
N ARG A 66 -8.23 8.01 -8.14
CA ARG A 66 -7.68 9.26 -8.69
C ARG A 66 -8.69 10.08 -9.49
N GLY A 67 -9.89 9.57 -9.69
CA GLY A 67 -10.93 10.24 -10.49
C GLY A 67 -10.60 10.31 -11.98
N THR A 68 -9.77 9.41 -12.50
CA THR A 68 -9.33 9.38 -13.92
C THR A 68 -10.21 8.51 -14.81
N ILE A 69 -11.39 8.13 -14.32
CA ILE A 69 -12.44 7.48 -15.12
C ILE A 69 -13.44 8.55 -15.52
N GLU A 70 -13.44 8.93 -16.79
CA GLU A 70 -14.30 9.96 -17.33
C GLU A 70 -15.41 9.35 -18.17
N GLY A 71 -16.66 9.59 -17.79
CA GLY A 71 -17.82 9.26 -18.61
C GLY A 71 -18.17 10.44 -19.50
N LEU A 72 -18.07 10.26 -20.81
CA LEU A 72 -18.48 11.28 -21.78
C LEU A 72 -20.01 11.41 -21.79
N ASN A 73 -20.50 12.51 -22.36
CA ASN A 73 -21.94 12.78 -22.43
C ASN A 73 -22.67 11.62 -23.15
N PRO A 74 -23.79 11.13 -22.60
CA PRO A 74 -24.58 10.13 -23.29
C PRO A 74 -25.00 10.61 -24.68
N ASP A 75 -24.91 9.72 -25.66
CA ASP A 75 -25.29 9.97 -27.04
C ASP A 75 -26.20 8.84 -27.56
N ARG A 76 -26.45 8.80 -28.87
CA ARG A 76 -27.09 7.68 -29.54
C ARG A 76 -26.21 7.17 -30.65
N LEU A 77 -25.90 5.87 -30.61
CA LEU A 77 -25.16 5.22 -31.67
C LEU A 77 -26.11 4.62 -32.71
N ASN A 78 -25.78 4.85 -33.98
CA ASN A 78 -26.35 4.14 -35.12
C ASN A 78 -25.73 2.76 -35.24
N VAL A 79 -26.52 1.71 -35.03
CA VAL A 79 -26.08 0.32 -35.18
C VAL A 79 -26.89 -0.38 -36.26
N SER A 80 -26.27 -1.31 -36.98
CA SER A 80 -26.93 -2.07 -38.04
C SER A 80 -27.91 -3.08 -37.44
N ALA A 81 -29.13 -3.10 -37.94
CA ALA A 81 -30.15 -4.08 -37.59
C ALA A 81 -29.95 -5.39 -38.36
N GLU A 82 -30.47 -6.50 -37.83
CA GLU A 82 -30.39 -7.81 -38.50
C GLU A 82 -31.10 -7.83 -39.85
N ASP A 83 -32.21 -7.10 -39.97
CA ASP A 83 -33.00 -6.94 -41.20
C ASP A 83 -32.38 -5.96 -42.23
N GLY A 84 -31.20 -5.40 -41.94
CA GLY A 84 -30.51 -4.46 -42.82
C GLY A 84 -30.93 -2.99 -42.64
N GLY A 85 -31.81 -2.69 -41.69
CA GLY A 85 -32.11 -1.32 -41.26
C GLY A 85 -31.07 -0.72 -40.31
N THR A 86 -31.33 0.49 -39.81
CA THR A 86 -30.51 1.16 -38.78
C THR A 86 -31.31 1.30 -37.49
N LEU A 87 -30.71 0.93 -36.36
CA LEU A 87 -31.24 1.10 -35.02
C LEU A 87 -30.48 2.21 -34.29
N TRP A 88 -31.21 2.98 -33.48
CA TRP A 88 -30.65 4.01 -32.62
C TRP A 88 -30.68 3.56 -31.18
N TRP A 89 -29.50 3.31 -30.61
CA TRP A 89 -29.37 2.85 -29.23
C TRP A 89 -28.75 3.92 -28.35
N PRO A 90 -29.30 4.19 -27.15
CA PRO A 90 -28.63 5.03 -26.18
C PRO A 90 -27.24 4.46 -25.88
N SER A 91 -26.23 5.31 -25.96
CA SER A 91 -24.85 4.94 -25.77
C SER A 91 -24.15 5.89 -24.80
N LYS A 92 -23.12 5.39 -24.13
CA LYS A 92 -22.21 6.21 -23.34
C LYS A 92 -20.79 5.69 -23.50
N GLU A 93 -19.87 6.61 -23.68
CA GLU A 93 -18.45 6.31 -23.74
C GLU A 93 -17.81 6.58 -22.38
N PHE A 94 -16.87 5.73 -21.99
CA PHE A 94 -15.98 6.00 -20.88
C PHE A 94 -14.53 5.93 -21.36
N LEU A 95 -13.75 6.88 -20.88
CA LEU A 95 -12.31 6.86 -21.01
C LEU A 95 -11.73 6.59 -19.62
N VAL A 96 -10.97 5.50 -19.51
CA VAL A 96 -10.17 5.23 -18.32
C VAL A 96 -8.77 5.73 -18.63
N MET A 97 -8.45 6.87 -18.05
CA MET A 97 -7.10 7.43 -18.09
C MET A 97 -6.26 6.83 -16.99
N ASP A 98 -4.97 6.74 -17.24
CA ASP A 98 -4.02 6.25 -16.27
C ASP A 98 -4.11 7.05 -14.95
N PRO A 99 -3.91 6.40 -13.80
CA PRO A 99 -4.14 7.03 -12.50
C PRO A 99 -3.13 8.17 -12.20
N TRP A 100 -2.14 8.36 -13.06
CA TRP A 100 -1.05 9.33 -12.90
C TRP A 100 -1.28 10.65 -13.63
N LEU A 101 -2.50 10.88 -14.15
CA LEU A 101 -2.89 12.12 -14.84
C LEU A 101 -1.98 12.47 -16.02
N THR A 102 -1.35 11.47 -16.65
CA THR A 102 -0.44 11.69 -17.79
C THR A 102 -1.18 11.85 -19.11
N GLY A 103 -2.51 11.71 -19.10
CA GLY A 103 -3.36 11.78 -20.29
C GLY A 103 -3.31 10.50 -21.14
N THR A 104 -2.71 9.41 -20.63
CA THR A 104 -2.70 8.12 -21.32
C THR A 104 -4.02 7.40 -21.09
N VAL A 105 -4.66 6.95 -22.16
CA VAL A 105 -5.88 6.13 -22.10
C VAL A 105 -5.48 4.66 -21.97
N ILE A 106 -5.87 4.03 -20.86
CA ILE A 106 -5.62 2.60 -20.59
C ILE A 106 -6.85 1.73 -20.87
N ALA A 107 -8.05 2.33 -20.96
CA ALA A 107 -9.20 1.68 -21.55
C ALA A 107 -10.15 2.68 -22.23
N ALA A 108 -10.67 2.28 -23.39
CA ALA A 108 -11.72 2.99 -24.11
C ALA A 108 -12.96 2.10 -24.13
N VAL A 109 -14.05 2.57 -23.53
CA VAL A 109 -15.23 1.75 -23.24
C VAL A 109 -16.44 2.35 -23.94
N LEU A 110 -17.14 1.56 -24.73
CA LEU A 110 -18.41 1.92 -25.33
C LEU A 110 -19.52 1.09 -24.69
N VAL A 111 -20.49 1.76 -24.08
CA VAL A 111 -21.67 1.12 -23.50
C VAL A 111 -22.87 1.35 -24.39
N LEU A 112 -23.56 0.29 -24.75
CA LEU A 112 -24.77 0.27 -25.54
C LEU A 112 -25.94 -0.26 -24.69
N ALA A 113 -26.95 0.57 -24.51
CA ALA A 113 -28.17 0.19 -23.82
C ALA A 113 -29.25 -0.25 -24.84
N GLY A 114 -29.11 -1.44 -25.43
CA GLY A 114 -30.06 -1.99 -26.42
C GLY A 114 -30.77 -3.30 -26.03
N PRO A 115 -31.88 -3.69 -26.69
CA PRO A 115 -33.07 -2.88 -26.98
C PRO A 115 -34.13 -2.96 -25.86
N VAL A 116 -34.98 -1.93 -25.80
CA VAL A 116 -36.18 -1.84 -24.94
C VAL A 116 -37.34 -2.62 -25.57
N ASP A 117 -37.12 -3.86 -26.02
CA ASP A 117 -38.25 -4.70 -26.41
C ASP A 117 -38.89 -5.25 -25.13
N LYS A 118 -40.20 -5.01 -24.95
CA LYS A 118 -40.93 -5.21 -23.69
C LYS A 118 -40.92 -6.66 -23.18
N LYS A 119 -40.42 -7.61 -23.98
CA LYS A 119 -40.43 -9.05 -23.67
C LYS A 119 -39.05 -9.63 -23.32
N LYS A 120 -37.94 -8.92 -23.57
CA LYS A 120 -36.59 -9.41 -23.26
C LYS A 120 -35.85 -8.35 -22.47
N LEU A 121 -36.03 -8.41 -21.16
CA LEU A 121 -35.45 -7.49 -20.21
C LEU A 121 -33.95 -7.81 -20.09
N TRP A 122 -33.13 -7.20 -20.95
CA TRP A 122 -31.70 -7.45 -21.07
C TRP A 122 -31.41 -8.84 -21.61
N LEU A 123 -30.64 -8.89 -22.68
CA LEU A 123 -30.32 -10.11 -23.39
C LEU A 123 -29.52 -11.07 -22.47
N SER A 124 -29.72 -12.38 -22.64
CA SER A 124 -28.97 -13.39 -21.89
C SER A 124 -27.50 -13.33 -22.31
N PRO A 125 -26.55 -13.73 -21.45
CA PRO A 125 -25.15 -13.85 -21.86
C PRO A 125 -25.02 -14.67 -23.15
N GLY A 126 -24.36 -14.11 -24.15
CA GLY A 126 -24.13 -14.69 -25.49
C GLY A 126 -25.05 -14.18 -26.60
N ASP A 127 -26.14 -13.49 -26.27
CA ASP A 127 -27.17 -13.10 -27.23
C ASP A 127 -26.74 -11.95 -28.16
N MET A 128 -25.83 -11.07 -27.71
CA MET A 128 -25.37 -9.91 -28.48
C MET A 128 -24.05 -10.13 -29.21
N THR A 129 -23.26 -11.12 -28.79
CA THR A 129 -21.85 -11.28 -29.17
C THR A 129 -21.63 -11.49 -30.66
N ASN A 130 -22.61 -12.03 -31.39
CA ASN A 130 -22.54 -12.34 -32.83
C ASN A 130 -23.63 -11.62 -33.65
N THR A 131 -23.98 -10.38 -33.26
CA THR A 131 -25.01 -9.58 -33.94
C THR A 131 -24.39 -8.48 -34.80
N LYS A 132 -25.09 -8.06 -35.86
CA LYS A 132 -24.68 -6.91 -36.70
C LYS A 132 -24.59 -5.62 -35.89
N ALA A 133 -25.34 -5.51 -34.80
CA ALA A 133 -25.29 -4.39 -33.89
C ALA A 133 -23.96 -4.33 -33.12
N MET A 134 -23.49 -5.48 -32.61
CA MET A 134 -22.19 -5.59 -31.95
C MET A 134 -21.03 -5.39 -32.93
N ASP A 135 -21.14 -5.88 -34.16
CA ASP A 135 -20.16 -5.61 -35.22
C ASP A 135 -20.09 -4.10 -35.55
N SER A 136 -21.23 -3.42 -35.60
CA SER A 136 -21.30 -1.96 -35.83
C SER A 136 -20.69 -1.19 -34.67
N ALA A 137 -20.93 -1.62 -33.44
CA ALA A 137 -20.34 -1.05 -32.23
C ALA A 137 -18.81 -1.19 -32.22
N THR A 138 -18.35 -2.38 -32.61
CA THR A 138 -16.94 -2.69 -32.79
C THR A 138 -16.31 -1.75 -33.81
N GLN A 139 -16.88 -1.68 -35.01
CA GLN A 139 -16.40 -0.79 -36.06
C GLN A 139 -16.43 0.70 -35.67
N TYR A 140 -17.42 1.13 -34.89
CA TYR A 140 -17.50 2.49 -34.38
C TYR A 140 -16.34 2.81 -33.44
N LEU A 141 -16.17 2.03 -32.37
CA LEU A 141 -15.10 2.26 -31.38
C LEU A 141 -13.73 2.19 -32.05
N GLU A 142 -13.58 1.27 -33.00
CA GLU A 142 -12.41 1.16 -33.85
C GLU A 142 -12.15 2.44 -34.66
N THR A 143 -13.17 2.97 -35.33
CA THR A 143 -13.05 4.20 -36.14
C THR A 143 -12.75 5.41 -35.26
N LEU A 144 -13.35 5.49 -34.07
CA LEU A 144 -13.09 6.54 -33.09
C LEU A 144 -11.60 6.56 -32.71
N ILE A 145 -11.05 5.41 -32.33
CA ILE A 145 -9.65 5.25 -31.95
C ILE A 145 -8.71 5.61 -33.12
N ALA A 146 -9.01 5.14 -34.33
CA ALA A 146 -8.26 5.49 -35.54
C ALA A 146 -8.32 7.00 -35.87
N SER A 147 -9.45 7.66 -35.59
CA SER A 147 -9.57 9.11 -35.77
C SER A 147 -8.74 9.89 -34.74
N GLN A 148 -8.66 9.40 -33.50
CA GLN A 148 -7.79 9.96 -32.46
C GLN A 148 -6.32 9.81 -32.81
N GLN A 149 -5.92 8.66 -33.39
CA GLN A 149 -4.57 8.47 -33.94
C GLN A 149 -4.20 9.51 -34.99
N HIS A 150 -5.12 9.84 -35.88
CA HIS A 150 -4.89 10.87 -36.88
C HIS A 150 -4.80 12.27 -36.26
N ALA A 151 -5.69 12.59 -35.32
CA ALA A 151 -5.70 13.86 -34.61
C ALA A 151 -4.42 14.09 -33.79
N LEU A 152 -3.94 13.08 -33.07
CA LEU A 152 -2.70 13.14 -32.29
C LEU A 152 -1.46 13.28 -33.18
N SER A 153 -1.41 12.50 -34.27
CA SER A 153 -0.35 12.63 -35.28
C SER A 153 -0.27 14.05 -35.87
N SER A 154 -1.42 14.68 -36.15
CA SER A 154 -1.46 16.05 -36.69
C SER A 154 -0.95 17.12 -35.70
N LYS A 155 -0.95 16.80 -34.40
CA LYS A 155 -0.41 17.65 -33.32
C LYS A 155 1.04 17.33 -32.97
N GLY A 156 1.70 16.45 -33.74
CA GLY A 156 3.07 16.01 -33.49
C GLY A 156 3.24 15.05 -32.30
N MET A 157 2.13 14.49 -31.78
CA MET A 157 2.16 13.49 -30.71
C MET A 157 2.09 12.09 -31.31
N ARG A 158 2.84 11.14 -30.75
CA ARG A 158 2.74 9.74 -31.15
C ARG A 158 1.54 9.11 -30.47
N PHE A 159 0.74 8.38 -31.25
CA PHE A 159 -0.46 7.75 -30.75
C PHE A 159 -0.18 6.68 -29.68
N GLU A 160 0.96 6.00 -29.81
CA GLU A 160 1.46 4.99 -28.90
C GLU A 160 1.80 5.57 -27.52
N ASP A 161 2.14 6.86 -27.44
CA ASP A 161 2.41 7.55 -26.18
C ASP A 161 1.12 7.83 -25.39
N VAL A 162 -0.03 7.83 -26.07
CA VAL A 162 -1.36 8.12 -25.49
C VAL A 162 -2.22 6.85 -25.35
N TYR A 163 -2.08 5.86 -26.24
CA TYR A 163 -2.94 4.66 -26.32
C TYR A 163 -2.16 3.33 -26.34
N GLY A 164 -0.86 3.32 -26.04
CA GLY A 164 0.06 2.19 -26.31
C GLY A 164 -0.36 0.79 -25.81
N HIS A 165 -1.26 0.69 -24.83
CA HIS A 165 -1.77 -0.59 -24.30
C HIS A 165 -3.25 -0.54 -23.88
N ALA A 166 -4.07 0.27 -24.55
CA ALA A 166 -5.46 0.46 -24.16
C ALA A 166 -6.30 -0.82 -24.32
N GLU A 167 -7.16 -1.12 -23.35
CA GLU A 167 -8.23 -2.10 -23.54
C GLU A 167 -9.42 -1.44 -24.24
N MET A 168 -9.86 -2.00 -25.36
CA MET A 168 -11.12 -1.61 -26.00
C MET A 168 -12.20 -2.51 -25.44
N ILE A 169 -13.23 -1.91 -24.85
CA ILE A 169 -14.30 -2.62 -24.19
C ILE A 169 -15.62 -2.18 -24.79
N ILE A 170 -16.46 -3.14 -25.18
CA ILE A 170 -17.82 -2.86 -25.64
C ILE A 170 -18.76 -3.62 -24.75
N VAL A 171 -19.70 -2.91 -24.15
CA VAL A 171 -20.75 -3.51 -23.30
C VAL A 171 -22.09 -3.33 -23.99
N ALA A 172 -22.81 -4.43 -24.20
CA ALA A 172 -24.18 -4.41 -24.70
C ALA A 172 -25.05 -5.34 -23.84
N GLY A 173 -25.78 -4.78 -22.88
CA GLY A 173 -26.57 -5.57 -21.94
C GLY A 173 -25.72 -6.49 -21.07
N ALA A 174 -25.99 -7.81 -21.11
CA ALA A 174 -25.25 -8.81 -20.34
C ALA A 174 -23.95 -9.29 -21.03
N ASP A 175 -23.65 -8.77 -22.22
CA ASP A 175 -22.48 -9.13 -22.99
C ASP A 175 -21.42 -8.03 -22.94
N MET A 176 -20.17 -8.45 -22.79
CA MET A 176 -19.01 -7.59 -22.89
C MET A 176 -18.00 -8.22 -23.83
N LEU A 177 -17.58 -7.45 -24.83
CA LEU A 177 -16.45 -7.77 -25.69
C LEU A 177 -15.25 -6.96 -25.27
N ARG A 178 -14.08 -7.60 -25.26
CA ARG A 178 -12.79 -6.94 -25.03
C ARG A 178 -11.83 -7.26 -26.15
N ALA A 179 -11.07 -6.26 -26.54
CA ALA A 179 -9.88 -6.45 -27.36
C ALA A 179 -8.76 -5.62 -26.76
N ARG A 180 -7.57 -6.21 -26.68
CA ARG A 180 -6.37 -5.45 -26.34
C ARG A 180 -5.89 -4.74 -27.58
N TRP A 181 -5.85 -3.42 -27.51
CA TRP A 181 -5.11 -2.64 -28.48
C TRP A 181 -3.63 -2.72 -28.14
N ASN A 182 -2.88 -3.41 -29.00
CA ASN A 182 -1.43 -3.41 -28.95
C ASN A 182 -0.91 -3.25 -30.38
N PRO A 183 -0.43 -2.06 -30.77
CA PRO A 183 0.05 -1.83 -32.13
C PRO A 183 1.30 -2.67 -32.48
N SER A 184 1.93 -3.36 -31.51
CA SER A 184 2.97 -4.36 -31.77
C SER A 184 3.05 -5.41 -30.63
N VAL A 185 2.27 -6.49 -30.72
CA VAL A 185 2.47 -7.68 -29.87
C VAL A 185 3.68 -8.47 -30.37
N SER A 186 4.89 -8.02 -30.04
CA SER A 186 6.08 -8.89 -30.13
C SER A 186 7.30 -8.41 -29.34
N GLN A 187 7.31 -7.20 -28.76
CA GLN A 187 8.47 -6.72 -28.01
C GLN A 187 8.06 -6.01 -26.71
N PRO A 188 8.91 -6.03 -25.67
CA PRO A 188 8.73 -5.17 -24.51
C PRO A 188 8.59 -3.72 -24.97
N ALA A 189 7.53 -3.05 -24.51
CA ALA A 189 7.30 -1.65 -24.85
C ALA A 189 7.88 -0.79 -23.72
N ILE A 190 8.86 0.04 -24.07
CA ILE A 190 9.43 1.05 -23.20
C ILE A 190 9.01 2.40 -23.75
N THR A 191 8.09 3.06 -23.06
CA THR A 191 7.64 4.40 -23.44
C THR A 191 8.22 5.41 -22.46
N GLN A 192 9.13 6.26 -22.93
CA GLN A 192 9.59 7.40 -22.15
C GLN A 192 8.43 8.38 -21.98
N ARG A 193 8.13 8.75 -20.73
CA ARG A 193 7.15 9.77 -20.40
C ARG A 193 7.86 11.12 -20.30
N HIS A 194 7.47 12.05 -21.16
CA HIS A 194 7.92 13.44 -21.05
C HIS A 194 7.07 14.16 -20.01
N GLU A 195 7.72 14.67 -18.97
CA GLU A 195 7.06 15.49 -17.96
C GLU A 195 7.24 16.96 -18.28
N ILE A 196 6.17 17.73 -18.14
CA ILE A 196 6.25 19.19 -18.14
C ILE A 196 6.57 19.60 -16.72
N ILE A 197 7.79 20.08 -16.51
CA ILE A 197 8.23 20.62 -15.22
C ILE A 197 7.41 21.89 -14.93
N PRO A 198 6.63 21.94 -13.82
CA PRO A 198 5.89 23.13 -13.45
C PRO A 198 6.81 24.33 -13.22
N ALA A 199 6.41 25.52 -13.67
CA ALA A 199 7.20 26.74 -13.49
C ALA A 199 7.41 27.05 -11.99
N GLU A 200 6.42 26.73 -11.17
CA GLU A 200 6.43 26.92 -9.72
C GLU A 200 7.52 26.07 -9.04
N LEU A 201 7.77 24.86 -9.55
CA LEU A 201 8.83 23.99 -9.05
C LEU A 201 10.21 24.59 -9.37
N ALA A 202 10.40 25.06 -10.60
CA ALA A 202 11.64 25.70 -11.02
C ALA A 202 11.94 26.98 -10.20
N GLU A 203 10.93 27.81 -9.96
CA GLU A 203 11.05 29.00 -9.10
C GLU A 203 11.29 28.65 -7.63
N GLY A 204 10.65 27.59 -7.12
CA GLY A 204 10.89 27.08 -5.77
C GLY A 204 12.32 26.62 -5.55
N VAL A 205 12.85 25.79 -6.47
CA VAL A 205 14.23 25.30 -6.43
C VAL A 205 15.24 26.45 -6.53
N ALA A 206 14.99 27.44 -7.38
CA ALA A 206 15.86 28.62 -7.50
C ALA A 206 15.92 29.43 -6.20
N ARG A 207 14.77 29.71 -5.57
CA ARG A 207 14.69 30.42 -4.28
C ARG A 207 15.42 29.69 -3.16
N LEU A 208 15.30 28.36 -3.10
CA LEU A 208 16.06 27.56 -2.15
C LEU A 208 17.57 27.66 -2.43
N GLY A 209 17.98 27.62 -3.70
CA GLY A 209 19.39 27.81 -4.08
C GLY A 209 19.97 29.15 -3.63
N GLU A 210 19.18 30.23 -3.69
CA GLU A 210 19.56 31.53 -3.14
C GLU A 210 19.65 31.50 -1.60
N ALA A 211 18.68 30.87 -0.93
CA ALA A 211 18.67 30.74 0.53
C ALA A 211 19.87 29.92 1.06
N PHE A 212 20.38 28.98 0.27
CA PHE A 212 21.53 28.14 0.61
C PHE A 212 22.84 28.59 -0.06
N ALA A 213 22.90 29.80 -0.63
CA ALA A 213 24.07 30.28 -1.38
C ALA A 213 25.39 30.21 -0.58
N ASP A 214 25.34 30.50 0.72
CA ASP A 214 26.50 30.56 1.61
C ASP A 214 26.84 29.22 2.30
N VAL A 215 26.06 28.16 2.06
CA VAL A 215 26.36 26.83 2.63
C VAL A 215 27.50 26.18 1.83
N PRO A 216 28.60 25.73 2.49
CA PRO A 216 29.76 25.16 1.79
C PRO A 216 29.55 23.74 1.26
N GLN A 217 28.63 22.97 1.86
CA GLN A 217 28.30 21.58 1.45
C GLN A 217 26.83 21.47 1.04
N LYS A 218 26.47 22.12 -0.09
CA LYS A 218 25.09 22.15 -0.58
C LYS A 218 24.55 20.76 -0.92
N GLY A 219 25.40 19.86 -1.44
CA GLY A 219 25.08 18.46 -1.69
C GLY A 219 24.57 17.73 -0.44
N ALA A 220 25.19 17.98 0.71
CA ALA A 220 24.75 17.39 1.99
C ALA A 220 23.39 17.90 2.47
N VAL A 221 22.83 18.95 1.83
CA VAL A 221 21.52 19.51 2.14
C VAL A 221 20.47 19.07 1.12
N TYR A 222 20.70 19.27 -0.18
CA TYR A 222 19.67 18.99 -1.19
C TYR A 222 19.51 17.49 -1.47
N VAL A 223 20.54 16.65 -1.30
CA VAL A 223 20.43 15.20 -1.56
C VAL A 223 19.43 14.54 -0.59
N PRO A 224 19.48 14.78 0.74
CA PRO A 224 18.41 14.36 1.64
C PRO A 224 17.02 14.90 1.28
N MET A 225 16.93 16.17 0.86
CA MET A 225 15.65 16.78 0.46
C MET A 225 15.04 16.11 -0.77
N MET A 226 15.86 15.85 -1.79
CA MET A 226 15.48 15.10 -2.98
C MET A 226 14.98 13.71 -2.58
N LEU A 227 15.77 12.96 -1.78
CA LEU A 227 15.39 11.63 -1.34
C LEU A 227 14.05 11.64 -0.61
N HIS A 228 13.84 12.61 0.28
CA HIS A 228 12.56 12.77 0.98
C HIS A 228 11.40 13.05 0.02
N SER A 229 11.61 13.93 -0.96
CA SER A 229 10.60 14.23 -1.99
C SER A 229 10.24 12.99 -2.80
N VAL A 230 11.24 12.21 -3.23
CA VAL A 230 11.03 10.95 -3.95
C VAL A 230 10.23 9.99 -3.08
N LEU A 231 10.65 9.73 -1.85
CA LEU A 231 9.96 8.80 -0.96
C LEU A 231 8.52 9.23 -0.63
N SER A 232 8.29 10.53 -0.46
CA SER A 232 6.94 11.09 -0.24
C SER A 232 6.05 10.91 -1.45
N GLU A 233 6.58 11.15 -2.65
CA GLU A 233 5.86 10.93 -3.91
C GLU A 233 5.55 9.44 -4.10
N LEU A 234 6.53 8.57 -3.84
CA LEU A 234 6.38 7.12 -3.91
C LEU A 234 5.32 6.59 -2.93
N LYS A 235 5.32 7.04 -1.67
CA LYS A 235 4.27 6.73 -0.66
C LYS A 235 2.90 7.22 -1.14
N GLY A 236 2.88 8.35 -1.83
CA GLY A 236 1.69 8.93 -2.41
C GLY A 236 1.17 8.19 -3.64
N LEU A 237 1.91 7.26 -4.26
CA LEU A 237 1.51 6.63 -5.52
C LEU A 237 0.27 5.74 -5.35
N ALA A 238 0.25 4.85 -4.36
CA ALA A 238 -0.89 3.95 -4.11
C ALA A 238 -1.08 3.66 -2.61
N PRO A 239 -2.35 3.59 -2.13
CA PRO A 239 -2.63 3.22 -0.75
C PRO A 239 -2.21 1.77 -0.48
N LYS A 240 -1.76 1.47 0.75
CA LYS A 240 -1.31 0.13 1.19
C LYS A 240 -0.14 -0.42 0.36
N THR A 241 0.81 0.46 0.07
CA THR A 241 2.07 0.06 -0.56
C THR A 241 3.24 0.32 0.37
N THR A 242 4.28 -0.50 0.22
CA THR A 242 5.54 -0.37 0.96
C THR A 242 6.67 -0.04 -0.01
N ILE A 243 7.62 0.77 0.43
CA ILE A 243 8.81 1.14 -0.35
C ILE A 243 9.98 0.29 0.13
N TRP A 244 10.62 -0.42 -0.80
CA TRP A 244 11.69 -1.37 -0.53
C TRP A 244 13.01 -0.89 -1.09
N ASP A 245 14.08 -0.98 -0.30
CA ASP A 245 15.46 -0.81 -0.78
C ASP A 245 15.99 -2.15 -1.31
N GLU A 246 16.12 -2.25 -2.63
CA GLU A 246 16.71 -3.41 -3.33
C GLU A 246 18.23 -3.28 -3.49
N GLY A 247 18.84 -2.25 -2.89
CA GLY A 247 20.28 -2.01 -2.91
C GLY A 247 20.72 -1.07 -4.02
N GLU A 248 22.00 -1.15 -4.38
CA GLU A 248 22.60 -0.24 -5.35
C GLU A 248 22.47 -0.73 -6.78
N LEU A 249 22.33 0.21 -7.72
CA LEU A 249 22.54 -0.06 -9.14
C LEU A 249 23.84 0.58 -9.59
N LEU A 250 24.82 -0.24 -9.92
CA LEU A 250 26.09 0.22 -10.47
C LEU A 250 25.97 0.40 -11.98
N PHE A 251 26.43 1.55 -12.49
CA PHE A 251 26.51 1.82 -13.91
C PHE A 251 27.78 2.61 -14.26
N PRO A 252 28.37 2.38 -15.44
CA PRO A 252 29.56 3.10 -15.87
C PRO A 252 29.21 4.41 -16.59
N ILE A 253 30.01 5.44 -16.36
CA ILE A 253 30.07 6.68 -17.14
C ILE A 253 31.41 6.69 -17.86
N GLN A 254 31.37 6.66 -19.20
CA GLN A 254 32.58 6.67 -20.04
C GLN A 254 33.59 5.56 -19.65
N GLY A 255 33.09 4.39 -19.25
CA GLY A 255 33.90 3.23 -18.89
C GLY A 255 34.39 3.20 -17.45
N GLN A 256 34.08 4.20 -16.62
CA GLN A 256 34.38 4.22 -15.18
C GLN A 256 33.11 4.10 -14.35
N PRO A 257 33.09 3.38 -13.21
CA PRO A 257 31.93 3.36 -12.33
C PRO A 257 31.55 4.78 -11.87
N TYR A 258 30.25 5.06 -11.80
CA TYR A 258 29.77 6.30 -11.21
C TYR A 258 30.24 6.39 -9.74
N PRO A 259 30.87 7.50 -9.30
CA PRO A 259 31.60 7.54 -8.02
C PRO A 259 30.72 7.82 -6.80
N HIS A 260 29.42 8.07 -6.97
CA HIS A 260 28.49 8.40 -5.88
C HIS A 260 27.40 7.34 -5.71
N ALA A 261 26.76 7.33 -4.54
CA ALA A 261 25.80 6.31 -4.17
C ALA A 261 24.53 6.34 -5.04
N THR A 262 23.97 5.15 -5.28
CA THR A 262 22.70 4.96 -5.99
C THR A 262 21.83 3.97 -5.22
N ARG A 263 20.50 4.09 -5.30
CA ARG A 263 19.58 3.18 -4.61
C ARG A 263 18.39 2.83 -5.48
N ILE A 264 18.10 1.54 -5.59
CA ILE A 264 16.92 0.99 -6.23
C ILE A 264 15.83 0.92 -5.18
N LEU A 265 14.82 1.78 -5.32
CA LEU A 265 13.63 1.81 -4.50
C LEU A 265 12.47 1.18 -5.26
N VAL A 266 11.83 0.18 -4.67
CA VAL A 266 10.74 -0.57 -5.29
C VAL A 266 9.46 -0.40 -4.49
N ILE A 267 8.37 -0.02 -5.16
CA ILE A 267 7.05 -0.03 -4.55
C ILE A 267 6.43 -1.41 -4.75
N ARG A 268 5.97 -1.99 -3.64
CA ARG A 268 5.27 -3.26 -3.64
C ARG A 268 3.85 -3.11 -3.11
N ASP A 269 2.91 -3.75 -3.78
CA ASP A 269 1.54 -3.94 -3.30
C ASP A 269 1.55 -4.95 -2.15
N GLU A 270 1.07 -4.55 -0.98
CA GLU A 270 0.99 -5.46 0.18
C GLU A 270 0.10 -6.67 -0.08
N ALA A 271 -0.97 -6.53 -0.87
CA ALA A 271 -1.90 -7.62 -1.15
C ALA A 271 -1.32 -8.69 -2.09
N SER A 272 -0.36 -8.30 -2.93
CA SER A 272 0.31 -9.18 -3.89
C SER A 272 1.67 -9.66 -3.38
N ARG A 273 2.03 -9.32 -2.13
CA ARG A 273 3.29 -9.68 -1.51
C ARG A 273 3.24 -11.12 -0.98
N ASP A 274 4.31 -11.87 -1.20
CA ASP A 274 4.54 -13.13 -0.52
C ASP A 274 4.80 -12.87 0.97
N SER A 275 3.84 -13.28 1.81
CA SER A 275 3.91 -13.13 3.27
C SER A 275 5.00 -13.99 3.91
N GLU A 276 5.55 -14.99 3.20
CA GLU A 276 6.64 -15.85 3.70
C GLU A 276 8.04 -15.24 3.55
N VAL A 277 8.15 -14.05 2.96
CA VAL A 277 9.42 -13.33 2.80
C VAL A 277 9.62 -12.38 3.97
N GLU A 278 10.60 -12.69 4.81
CA GLU A 278 10.98 -11.84 5.95
C GLU A 278 11.56 -10.51 5.47
N ALA A 279 11.22 -9.45 6.19
CA ALA A 279 11.66 -8.11 5.86
C ALA A 279 11.95 -7.28 7.10
N THR A 280 13.04 -6.52 7.01
CA THR A 280 13.47 -5.57 8.03
C THR A 280 12.99 -4.18 7.65
N GLU A 281 12.44 -3.46 8.62
CA GLU A 281 11.97 -2.09 8.44
C GLU A 281 13.00 -1.10 8.99
N TYR A 282 13.24 -0.03 8.26
CA TYR A 282 14.20 1.01 8.58
C TYR A 282 13.52 2.37 8.58
N GLN A 283 13.81 3.16 9.61
CA GLN A 283 13.45 4.56 9.68
C GLN A 283 14.58 5.42 9.13
N LEU A 284 14.24 6.34 8.24
CA LEU A 284 15.13 7.35 7.71
C LEU A 284 14.88 8.67 8.44
N THR A 285 15.94 9.24 9.01
CA THR A 285 15.93 10.54 9.65
C THR A 285 16.83 11.50 8.88
N LEU A 286 16.26 12.62 8.44
CA LEU A 286 16.98 13.68 7.76
C LEU A 286 17.87 14.45 8.75
N PRO A 287 18.99 15.04 8.31
CA PRO A 287 19.78 15.93 9.15
C PRO A 287 18.93 17.08 9.69
N GLU A 288 19.09 17.39 10.98
CA GLU A 288 18.44 18.55 11.60
C GLU A 288 18.93 19.83 10.90
N SER A 289 18.06 20.43 10.09
CA SER A 289 18.21 21.80 9.62
C SER A 289 17.01 22.60 10.09
N HIS A 290 17.22 23.90 10.34
CA HIS A 290 16.17 24.82 10.81
C HIS A 290 14.92 24.88 9.90
N PHE A 291 14.97 24.29 8.71
CA PHE A 291 13.91 24.30 7.70
C PHE A 291 13.28 22.91 7.45
N MET A 292 13.80 21.84 8.07
CA MET A 292 13.34 20.44 7.89
C MET A 292 12.76 19.84 9.19
N ALA A 293 12.62 20.64 10.25
CA ALA A 293 12.24 20.22 11.60
C ALA A 293 10.80 19.68 11.76
N GLN A 294 10.01 19.60 10.67
CA GLN A 294 8.61 19.15 10.69
C GLN A 294 8.33 17.96 9.76
N ASN A 295 9.34 17.31 9.21
CA ASN A 295 9.11 16.21 8.26
C ASN A 295 8.64 14.94 8.98
N GLU A 296 7.62 14.29 8.41
CA GLU A 296 7.20 12.95 8.84
C GLU A 296 8.36 11.96 8.74
N PRO A 297 8.46 10.99 9.67
CA PRO A 297 9.42 9.91 9.54
C PRO A 297 9.13 9.11 8.26
N LEU A 298 10.19 8.82 7.51
CA LEU A 298 10.13 8.01 6.28
C LEU A 298 10.61 6.59 6.58
N PHE A 299 9.98 5.62 5.93
CA PHE A 299 10.23 4.20 6.19
C PHE A 299 10.64 3.47 4.90
N LEU A 300 11.63 2.59 5.01
CA LEU A 300 12.06 1.69 3.96
C LEU A 300 12.06 0.25 4.46
N TRP A 301 11.69 -0.67 3.59
CA TRP A 301 11.73 -2.10 3.85
C TRP A 301 12.91 -2.72 3.13
N ARG A 302 13.51 -3.76 3.70
CA ARG A 302 14.55 -4.53 3.04
C ARG A 302 14.26 -6.00 3.19
N ASN A 303 14.44 -6.74 2.12
CA ASN A 303 14.34 -8.19 2.14
C ASN A 303 15.48 -8.77 2.99
N SER A 304 15.10 -9.46 4.07
CA SER A 304 16.04 -10.14 4.97
C SER A 304 16.54 -11.46 4.38
N GLN A 305 15.92 -11.94 3.30
CA GLN A 305 16.18 -13.21 2.63
C GLN A 305 16.58 -12.99 1.15
N PRO A 306 17.88 -12.80 0.84
CA PRO A 306 18.36 -12.41 -0.49
C PRO A 306 18.00 -13.35 -1.66
N GLY A 307 17.61 -14.60 -1.36
CA GLY A 307 17.22 -15.60 -2.36
C GLY A 307 15.73 -15.67 -2.66
N LYS A 308 14.88 -15.00 -1.88
CA LYS A 308 13.43 -14.97 -2.10
C LYS A 308 13.00 -13.65 -2.73
N ASP A 309 11.94 -13.67 -3.54
CA ASP A 309 11.34 -12.44 -4.06
C ASP A 309 10.03 -12.16 -3.32
N PRO A 310 9.87 -10.99 -2.67
CA PRO A 310 8.60 -10.61 -2.06
C PRO A 310 7.43 -10.48 -3.05
N GLY A 311 7.67 -10.39 -4.36
CA GLY A 311 6.61 -10.19 -5.37
C GLY A 311 5.91 -8.82 -5.30
N GLY A 312 4.91 -8.62 -6.17
CA GLY A 312 4.03 -7.44 -6.11
C GLY A 312 4.65 -6.11 -6.55
N ILE A 313 5.69 -6.10 -7.39
CA ILE A 313 6.34 -4.87 -7.88
C ILE A 313 5.38 -4.04 -8.73
N ILE A 314 5.16 -2.77 -8.35
CA ILE A 314 4.34 -1.80 -9.09
C ILE A 314 5.22 -0.74 -9.77
N ALA A 315 6.26 -0.27 -9.07
CA ALA A 315 7.16 0.77 -9.57
C ALA A 315 8.59 0.52 -9.09
N ILE A 316 9.56 0.92 -9.92
CA ILE A 316 10.99 0.82 -9.67
C ILE A 316 11.60 2.19 -9.91
N THR A 317 12.25 2.73 -8.89
CA THR A 317 12.86 4.06 -8.91
C THR A 317 14.34 3.94 -8.57
N LEU A 318 15.21 4.46 -9.42
CA LEU A 318 16.62 4.62 -9.12
C LEU A 318 16.88 6.04 -8.66
N VAL A 319 17.33 6.21 -7.42
CA VAL A 319 17.76 7.51 -6.89
C VAL A 319 19.27 7.60 -6.96
N ILE A 320 19.79 8.72 -7.46
CA ILE A 320 21.21 8.97 -7.70
C ILE A 320 21.66 10.14 -6.82
N SER A 321 22.62 9.89 -5.93
CA SER A 321 23.24 10.93 -5.10
C SER A 321 24.36 11.67 -5.85
N THR A 322 24.86 12.74 -5.24
CA THR A 322 25.99 13.55 -5.73
C THR A 322 26.99 13.79 -4.60
N ALA A 323 28.16 14.35 -4.93
CA ALA A 323 29.14 14.77 -3.93
C ALA A 323 28.54 15.78 -2.91
N ALA A 324 29.07 15.78 -1.68
CA ALA A 324 28.63 16.66 -0.61
C ALA A 324 28.86 18.15 -0.92
N ASP A 325 29.92 18.45 -1.68
CA ASP A 325 30.33 19.78 -2.13
C ASP A 325 29.73 20.16 -3.50
N ALA A 326 28.85 19.33 -4.06
CA ALA A 326 28.17 19.64 -5.30
C ALA A 326 27.39 20.98 -5.18
N PRO A 327 27.37 21.81 -6.24
CA PRO A 327 26.61 23.04 -6.25
C PRO A 327 25.10 22.76 -6.16
N TRP A 328 24.33 23.79 -5.80
CA TRP A 328 22.86 23.67 -5.81
C TRP A 328 22.38 23.43 -7.25
N PRO A 329 21.64 22.34 -7.52
CA PRO A 329 21.29 21.97 -8.87
C PRO A 329 20.18 22.84 -9.44
N LYS A 330 20.24 23.08 -10.75
CA LYS A 330 19.15 23.73 -11.49
C LYS A 330 18.19 22.67 -12.01
N VAL A 331 16.92 23.02 -12.10
CA VAL A 331 15.94 22.16 -12.76
C VAL A 331 16.28 22.05 -14.25
N GLY A 332 16.31 20.82 -14.76
CA GLY A 332 16.73 20.43 -16.10
C GLY A 332 18.25 20.23 -16.28
N GLU A 333 19.06 20.40 -15.23
CA GLU A 333 20.53 20.28 -15.30
C GLU A 333 20.98 18.85 -15.66
N PHE A 334 20.34 17.85 -15.07
CA PHE A 334 20.72 16.45 -15.19
C PHE A 334 19.88 15.68 -16.22
N GLU A 335 18.67 16.12 -16.54
CA GLU A 335 17.69 15.41 -17.39
C GLU A 335 18.31 14.80 -18.66
N LYS A 336 19.20 15.52 -19.34
CA LYS A 336 19.87 15.10 -20.59
C LYS A 336 21.36 14.77 -20.41
N GLY A 337 21.83 14.75 -19.17
CA GLY A 337 23.20 14.47 -18.79
C GLY A 337 23.64 13.04 -19.11
N PRO A 338 24.96 12.77 -19.14
CA PRO A 338 25.50 11.43 -19.35
C PRO A 338 25.15 10.48 -18.19
N VAL A 339 25.05 11.00 -16.95
CA VAL A 339 24.72 10.23 -15.75
C VAL A 339 23.31 9.66 -15.83
N MET A 340 22.29 10.53 -16.00
CA MET A 340 20.89 10.13 -16.13
C MET A 340 20.67 9.13 -17.28
N ARG A 341 21.33 9.34 -18.43
CA ARG A 341 21.24 8.43 -19.58
C ARG A 341 21.81 7.04 -19.29
N ALA A 342 23.00 6.96 -18.69
CA ALA A 342 23.62 5.68 -18.36
C ALA A 342 22.82 4.95 -17.27
N ALA A 343 22.33 5.70 -16.28
CA ALA A 343 21.52 5.17 -15.20
C ALA A 343 20.17 4.63 -15.70
N ALA A 344 19.49 5.35 -16.58
CA ALA A 344 18.27 4.89 -17.22
C ALA A 344 18.49 3.62 -18.05
N ALA A 345 19.58 3.55 -18.84
CA ALA A 345 19.92 2.35 -19.60
C ALA A 345 20.14 1.14 -18.66
N ALA A 346 20.96 1.32 -17.61
CA ALA A 346 21.23 0.26 -16.64
C ALA A 346 19.97 -0.19 -15.88
N LEU A 347 19.07 0.73 -15.55
CA LEU A 347 17.82 0.41 -14.87
C LEU A 347 16.87 -0.36 -15.77
N LEU A 348 16.75 0.03 -17.04
CA LEU A 348 15.92 -0.69 -18.01
C LEU A 348 16.46 -2.11 -18.27
N ASP A 349 17.79 -2.28 -18.35
CA ASP A 349 18.41 -3.60 -18.43
C ASP A 349 18.06 -4.49 -17.22
N LEU A 350 18.05 -3.91 -16.01
CA LEU A 350 17.63 -4.61 -14.79
C LEU A 350 16.14 -4.99 -14.83
N VAL A 351 15.28 -4.09 -15.29
CA VAL A 351 13.83 -4.33 -15.42
C VAL A 351 13.55 -5.48 -16.40
N GLU A 352 14.25 -5.51 -17.54
CA GLU A 352 14.16 -6.62 -18.50
C GLU A 352 14.66 -7.94 -17.90
N GLU A 353 15.72 -7.92 -17.10
CA GLU A 353 16.18 -9.09 -16.36
C GLU A 353 15.15 -9.59 -15.35
N TRP A 354 14.54 -8.69 -14.58
CA TRP A 354 13.51 -9.03 -13.60
C TRP A 354 12.25 -9.57 -14.26
N ASN A 355 11.84 -9.01 -15.41
CA ASN A 355 10.75 -9.61 -16.18
C ASN A 355 11.11 -10.99 -16.71
N ARG A 356 12.30 -11.17 -17.30
CA ARG A 356 12.72 -12.51 -17.75
C ARG A 356 12.60 -13.53 -16.63
N ARG A 357 12.95 -13.15 -15.39
CA ARG A 357 12.83 -13.99 -14.18
C ARG A 357 11.41 -14.14 -13.62
N GLY A 358 10.38 -13.58 -14.25
CA GLY A 358 9.00 -13.65 -13.78
C GLY A 358 8.66 -12.75 -12.59
N LYS A 359 9.56 -11.83 -12.21
CA LYS A 359 9.38 -10.99 -11.02
C LYS A 359 8.38 -9.85 -11.24
N LEU A 360 8.23 -9.42 -12.50
CA LEU A 360 7.33 -8.33 -12.87
C LEU A 360 6.87 -8.51 -14.32
N GLN A 361 5.65 -8.05 -14.60
CA GLN A 361 5.09 -8.02 -15.96
C GLN A 361 4.93 -6.60 -16.50
N ARG A 362 4.66 -5.65 -15.59
CA ARG A 362 4.47 -4.23 -15.89
C ARG A 362 4.97 -3.44 -14.70
N CYS A 363 5.63 -2.32 -14.95
CA CYS A 363 5.99 -1.39 -13.89
C CYS A 363 6.19 0.02 -14.42
N LEU A 364 6.05 0.99 -13.52
CA LEU A 364 6.64 2.31 -13.75
C LEU A 364 8.13 2.25 -13.43
N VAL A 365 8.94 2.86 -14.28
CA VAL A 365 10.39 2.95 -14.09
C VAL A 365 10.74 4.43 -13.99
N ARG A 366 11.53 4.80 -12.98
CA ARG A 366 11.92 6.18 -12.73
C ARG A 366 13.40 6.26 -12.39
N VAL A 367 14.05 7.31 -12.84
CA VAL A 367 15.41 7.68 -12.43
C VAL A 367 15.37 9.10 -11.92
N ASP A 368 15.89 9.35 -10.72
CA ASP A 368 15.94 10.65 -10.06
C ASP A 368 17.37 11.08 -9.78
N MET A 369 17.69 12.33 -10.09
CA MET A 369 18.96 12.97 -9.74
C MET A 369 18.75 14.48 -9.56
N GLY A 370 19.14 15.02 -8.40
CA GLY A 370 18.89 16.42 -8.07
C GLY A 370 17.39 16.73 -7.98
N PHE A 371 16.89 17.60 -8.86
CA PHE A 371 15.45 17.89 -8.99
C PHE A 371 14.86 17.40 -10.32
N ASP A 372 15.61 16.57 -11.04
CA ASP A 372 15.21 16.03 -12.34
C ASP A 372 14.83 14.56 -12.22
N ALA A 373 13.80 14.18 -12.97
CA ALA A 373 13.36 12.80 -13.10
C ALA A 373 13.21 12.42 -14.57
N VAL A 374 13.56 11.18 -14.90
CA VAL A 374 13.20 10.56 -16.18
C VAL A 374 12.32 9.36 -15.88
N ARG A 375 11.14 9.31 -16.51
CA ARG A 375 10.14 8.27 -16.27
C ARG A 375 9.88 7.44 -17.51
N TYR A 376 9.63 6.16 -17.32
CA TYR A 376 9.24 5.22 -18.35
C TYR A 376 8.04 4.40 -17.88
N SER A 377 7.16 4.09 -18.82
CA SER A 377 6.25 2.95 -18.67
C SER A 377 6.88 1.74 -19.32
N TRP A 378 6.91 0.65 -18.57
CA TRP A 378 7.48 -0.60 -19.03
C TRP A 378 6.43 -1.71 -19.03
N VAL A 379 6.30 -2.39 -20.16
CA VAL A 379 5.43 -3.56 -20.32
C VAL A 379 6.22 -4.71 -20.92
N GLY A 380 6.26 -5.82 -20.21
CA GLY A 380 7.03 -7.00 -20.57
C GLY A 380 6.38 -7.91 -21.56
N SER A 381 7.21 -8.76 -22.18
CA SER A 381 6.76 -9.91 -22.94
C SER A 381 5.98 -10.87 -22.05
N LYS A 382 4.92 -11.51 -22.57
CA LYS A 382 4.29 -12.64 -21.88
C LYS A 382 5.34 -13.74 -21.72
N LEU A 383 5.57 -14.17 -20.49
CA LEU A 383 6.37 -15.35 -20.21
C LEU A 383 5.53 -16.58 -20.52
N ASP A 384 6.10 -17.53 -21.26
CA ASP A 384 5.46 -18.81 -21.51
C ASP A 384 5.55 -19.67 -20.24
N PRO A 385 4.42 -20.12 -19.66
CA PRO A 385 4.43 -20.92 -18.43
C PRO A 385 5.24 -22.23 -18.58
N ASP A 386 5.45 -22.72 -19.81
CA ASP A 386 6.17 -23.96 -20.10
C ASP A 386 7.66 -23.74 -20.48
N ALA A 387 8.15 -22.50 -20.45
CA ALA A 387 9.57 -22.20 -20.73
C ALA A 387 10.47 -22.63 -19.56
N THR A 388 10.81 -23.91 -19.51
CA THR A 388 11.90 -24.43 -18.69
C THR A 388 13.23 -23.81 -19.11
N GLU A 389 13.85 -23.13 -18.15
CA GLU A 389 15.20 -22.56 -18.15
C GLU A 389 15.40 -21.27 -18.94
N LEU A 390 15.46 -20.16 -18.19
CA LEU A 390 16.03 -18.91 -18.65
C LEU A 390 17.55 -19.03 -18.74
N PRO A 391 18.19 -18.53 -19.82
CA PRO A 391 19.64 -18.49 -19.89
C PRO A 391 20.17 -17.64 -18.72
N LYS A 392 21.00 -18.27 -17.87
CA LYS A 392 21.83 -17.55 -16.90
C LYS A 392 22.77 -16.63 -17.69
N ARG A 393 22.50 -15.33 -17.69
CA ARG A 393 23.52 -14.35 -18.06
C ARG A 393 24.54 -14.37 -16.92
N ASP A 394 25.82 -14.49 -17.24
CA ASP A 394 26.89 -14.33 -16.25
C ASP A 394 26.62 -13.03 -15.49
N ALA A 395 26.49 -13.13 -14.16
CA ALA A 395 26.36 -11.97 -13.31
C ALA A 395 27.53 -11.03 -13.65
N PRO A 396 27.31 -9.72 -13.85
CA PRO A 396 28.43 -8.79 -13.97
C PRO A 396 29.37 -9.03 -12.78
N GLY A 397 30.61 -9.43 -13.09
CA GLY A 397 31.47 -10.17 -12.17
C GLY A 397 31.76 -9.44 -10.86
N ASP A 398 31.79 -10.18 -9.75
CA ASP A 398 32.34 -9.85 -8.42
C ASP A 398 32.49 -8.35 -8.07
N TRP A 399 31.43 -7.56 -8.29
CA TRP A 399 31.35 -6.23 -7.72
C TRP A 399 31.03 -6.40 -6.24
N LYS A 400 32.00 -6.07 -5.38
CA LYS A 400 31.81 -6.05 -3.93
C LYS A 400 30.54 -5.25 -3.61
N LYS A 401 29.60 -5.87 -2.88
CA LYS A 401 28.51 -5.12 -2.23
C LYS A 401 29.16 -4.00 -1.40
N PRO A 402 28.87 -2.72 -1.66
CA PRO A 402 29.27 -1.67 -0.75
C PRO A 402 28.56 -1.88 0.59
N GLU A 403 29.34 -1.78 1.66
CA GLU A 403 28.89 -1.75 3.04
C GLU A 403 28.26 -0.36 3.31
N GLY A 404 27.12 -0.32 4.02
CA GLY A 404 26.43 0.93 4.40
C GLY A 404 25.04 1.11 3.77
N MET A 405 24.01 1.35 4.60
CA MET A 405 22.65 1.67 4.14
C MET A 405 22.51 3.19 3.98
N MET A 406 22.22 3.65 2.76
CA MET A 406 21.94 5.07 2.43
C MET A 406 23.02 6.10 2.84
N GLU A 407 24.25 5.70 3.19
CA GLU A 407 25.29 6.61 3.71
C GLU A 407 25.62 7.76 2.75
N GLY A 408 25.64 7.50 1.44
CA GLY A 408 25.86 8.52 0.41
C GLY A 408 24.67 9.48 0.17
N PHE A 409 23.55 9.28 0.87
CA PHE A 409 22.39 10.17 0.82
C PHE A 409 22.33 11.15 1.99
N PHE A 410 23.34 11.15 2.87
CA PHE A 410 23.43 12.04 4.04
C PHE A 410 22.22 11.96 4.97
N VAL A 411 21.64 10.77 5.11
CA VAL A 411 20.53 10.48 6.03
C VAL A 411 20.97 9.53 7.13
N LYS A 412 20.40 9.68 8.32
CA LYS A 412 20.56 8.71 9.39
C LYS A 412 19.57 7.57 9.16
N VAL A 413 20.05 6.34 9.19
CA VAL A 413 19.22 5.14 9.05
C VAL A 413 19.23 4.37 10.36
N GLU A 414 18.04 4.08 10.88
CA GLU A 414 17.88 3.28 12.07
C GLU A 414 17.01 2.07 11.75
N GLU A 415 17.50 0.88 12.09
CA GLU A 415 16.68 -0.33 12.01
C GLU A 415 15.58 -0.25 13.06
N ILE A 416 14.34 -0.35 12.61
CA ILE A 416 13.22 -0.54 13.52
C ILE A 416 13.28 -2.00 13.94
N ARG A 417 13.89 -2.24 15.11
CA ARG A 417 13.88 -3.54 15.74
C ARG A 417 12.43 -3.89 16.06
N LYS A 418 11.82 -4.68 15.20
CA LYS A 418 10.60 -5.42 15.55
C LYS A 418 11.04 -6.41 16.61
N HIS A 419 10.77 -6.09 17.87
CA HIS A 419 10.74 -7.11 18.92
C HIS A 419 9.47 -7.95 18.68
N GLN A 420 9.46 -8.74 17.60
CA GLN A 420 8.47 -9.77 17.36
C GLN A 420 8.75 -10.90 18.36
N LEU A 421 7.92 -10.99 19.38
CA LEU A 421 7.85 -12.13 20.29
C LEU A 421 7.43 -13.42 19.56
N PHE A 422 6.72 -13.26 18.44
CA PHE A 422 6.16 -14.32 17.61
C PHE A 422 6.43 -14.04 16.12
N ASP A 423 6.78 -15.08 15.38
CA ASP A 423 7.19 -14.97 13.96
C ASP A 423 6.01 -14.64 13.02
N SER A 424 4.77 -14.86 13.45
CA SER A 424 3.54 -14.50 12.72
C SER A 424 2.31 -14.55 13.66
N GLU A 425 1.18 -13.99 13.21
CA GLU A 425 -0.11 -14.17 13.91
C GLU A 425 -0.47 -15.66 14.04
N GLU A 426 -0.17 -16.48 13.03
CA GLU A 426 -0.37 -17.93 13.10
C GLU A 426 0.56 -18.60 14.11
N HIS A 427 1.80 -18.13 14.26
CA HIS A 427 2.72 -18.60 15.30
C HIS A 427 2.22 -18.20 16.69
N PHE A 428 1.72 -16.97 16.86
CA PHE A 428 1.08 -16.52 18.10
C PHE A 428 -0.15 -17.36 18.45
N GLN A 429 -1.08 -17.53 17.51
CA GLN A 429 -2.27 -18.36 17.72
C GLN A 429 -1.91 -19.84 17.95
N GLY A 430 -0.84 -20.34 17.31
CA GLY A 430 -0.31 -21.70 17.51
C GLY A 430 0.27 -21.91 18.91
N ILE A 431 1.07 -20.96 19.42
CA ILE A 431 1.56 -20.97 20.80
C ILE A 431 0.40 -20.83 21.78
N LYS A 432 -0.55 -19.93 21.51
CA LYS A 432 -1.76 -19.74 22.32
C LYS A 432 -2.59 -21.02 22.41
N ALA A 433 -2.80 -21.71 21.30
CA ALA A 433 -3.51 -22.99 21.25
C ALA A 433 -2.75 -24.10 22.02
N MET A 434 -1.43 -24.18 21.85
CA MET A 434 -0.58 -25.13 22.57
C MET A 434 -0.62 -24.89 24.09
N MET A 435 -0.52 -23.62 24.52
CA MET A 435 -0.60 -23.25 25.94
C MET A 435 -1.99 -23.52 26.51
N THR A 436 -3.05 -23.23 25.74
CA THR A 436 -4.43 -23.59 26.12
C THR A 436 -4.59 -25.10 26.28
N GLN A 437 -4.01 -25.90 25.38
CA GLN A 437 -4.07 -27.36 25.47
C GLN A 437 -3.29 -27.90 26.69
N ARG A 438 -2.09 -27.39 26.96
CA ARG A 438 -1.30 -27.74 28.15
C ARG A 438 -2.01 -27.36 29.44
N MET A 439 -2.71 -26.23 29.45
CA MET A 439 -3.53 -25.78 30.56
C MET A 439 -4.71 -26.72 30.81
N LEU A 440 -5.44 -27.13 29.75
CA LEU A 440 -6.53 -28.09 29.87
C LEU A 440 -6.06 -29.46 30.38
N GLN A 441 -4.79 -29.82 30.16
CA GLN A 441 -4.19 -31.07 30.63
C GLN A 441 -3.76 -31.04 32.11
N ASP A 442 -3.40 -29.87 32.64
CA ASP A 442 -2.91 -29.72 34.03
C ASP A 442 -3.33 -28.37 34.64
N PRO A 443 -4.63 -28.18 34.92
CA PRO A 443 -5.16 -26.89 35.36
C PRO A 443 -4.62 -26.45 36.72
N GLU A 444 -4.32 -27.39 37.62
CA GLU A 444 -3.81 -27.07 38.97
C GLU A 444 -2.37 -26.54 38.94
N ARG A 445 -1.53 -27.06 38.04
CA ARG A 445 -0.19 -26.51 37.81
C ARG A 445 -0.24 -25.09 37.24
N PHE A 446 -1.11 -24.83 36.28
CA PHE A 446 -1.25 -23.50 35.70
C PHE A 446 -1.86 -22.49 36.69
N LYS A 447 -2.80 -22.93 37.54
CA LYS A 447 -3.30 -22.13 38.67
C LYS A 447 -2.16 -21.73 39.62
N ALA A 448 -1.30 -22.68 39.98
CA ALA A 448 -0.16 -22.42 40.87
C ALA A 448 0.88 -21.46 40.27
N MET A 449 0.99 -21.38 38.94
CA MET A 449 1.96 -20.53 38.24
C MET A 449 1.36 -19.22 37.69
N ALA A 450 0.03 -19.02 37.80
CA ALA A 450 -0.67 -17.95 37.09
C ALA A 450 -0.12 -16.55 37.43
N LEU A 451 0.15 -16.29 38.71
CA LEU A 451 0.69 -15.01 39.15
C LEU A 451 2.14 -14.80 38.69
N ASP A 452 2.97 -15.84 38.73
CA ASP A 452 4.36 -15.77 38.26
C ASP A 452 4.44 -15.54 36.74
N ILE A 453 3.52 -16.16 35.98
CA ILE A 453 3.39 -15.91 34.54
C ILE A 453 2.96 -14.46 34.30
N ALA A 454 1.96 -13.96 35.04
CA ALA A 454 1.52 -12.57 34.92
C ALA A 454 2.67 -11.59 35.25
N LYS A 455 3.41 -11.82 36.35
CA LYS A 455 4.61 -11.05 36.70
C LYS A 455 5.63 -11.05 35.57
N ALA A 456 5.98 -12.21 35.02
CA ALA A 456 6.96 -12.33 33.94
C ALA A 456 6.49 -11.62 32.66
N SER A 457 5.22 -11.76 32.30
CA SER A 457 4.62 -11.08 31.15
C SER A 457 4.61 -9.56 31.33
N SER A 458 4.20 -9.07 32.50
CA SER A 458 4.19 -7.63 32.80
C SER A 458 5.59 -7.04 32.88
N THR A 459 6.57 -7.75 33.46
CA THR A 459 7.98 -7.34 33.41
C THR A 459 8.45 -7.16 31.98
N ARG A 460 8.19 -8.14 31.11
CA ARG A 460 8.59 -8.07 29.71
C ARG A 460 7.87 -6.94 28.97
N ALA A 461 6.57 -6.75 29.19
CA ALA A 461 5.81 -5.65 28.61
C ALA A 461 6.39 -4.29 29.00
N LEU A 462 6.76 -4.12 30.27
CA LEU A 462 7.36 -2.89 30.77
C LEU A 462 8.78 -2.66 30.23
N GLU A 463 9.61 -3.70 30.13
CA GLU A 463 10.95 -3.62 29.52
C GLU A 463 10.89 -3.15 28.07
N MET A 464 9.89 -3.62 27.32
CA MET A 464 9.69 -3.24 25.91
C MET A 464 9.18 -1.81 25.76
N ASN A 465 8.18 -1.42 26.56
CA ASN A 465 7.50 -0.13 26.41
C ASN A 465 8.23 1.02 27.11
N PHE A 466 9.11 0.73 28.08
CA PHE A 466 9.86 1.73 28.85
C PHE A 466 11.36 1.40 28.90
N PRO A 467 12.06 1.37 27.74
CA PRO A 467 13.44 0.92 27.67
C PRO A 467 14.37 1.78 28.55
N GLY A 468 15.25 1.12 29.29
CA GLY A 468 16.17 1.76 30.23
C GLY A 468 15.56 2.06 31.61
N SER A 469 14.31 1.71 31.84
CA SER A 469 13.69 1.76 33.18
C SER A 469 14.13 0.58 34.05
N GLU A 470 14.21 0.80 35.36
CA GLU A 470 14.34 -0.25 36.35
C GLU A 470 12.96 -0.85 36.66
N ILE A 471 12.82 -2.16 36.48
CA ILE A 471 11.57 -2.86 36.79
C ILE A 471 11.64 -3.38 38.23
N THR A 472 10.67 -2.98 39.03
CA THR A 472 10.59 -3.33 40.44
C THR A 472 9.23 -3.96 40.76
N PHE A 473 9.21 -4.80 41.79
CA PHE A 473 7.99 -5.36 42.34
C PHE A 473 7.63 -4.60 43.62
N GLU A 474 6.41 -4.11 43.70
CA GLU A 474 5.89 -3.43 44.88
C GLU A 474 5.08 -4.38 45.76
N GLU A 475 4.81 -3.94 46.99
CA GLU A 475 3.99 -4.69 47.94
C GLU A 475 2.65 -5.11 47.32
N ASP A 476 2.23 -6.34 47.61
CA ASP A 476 0.97 -6.90 47.14
C ASP A 476 -0.19 -5.98 47.54
N LEU A 477 -1.07 -5.69 46.59
CA LEU A 477 -2.33 -4.99 46.86
C LEU A 477 -3.41 -6.06 47.05
N PRO A 478 -3.73 -6.51 48.27
CA PRO A 478 -4.68 -7.62 48.43
C PRO A 478 -6.09 -7.21 47.98
N ILE A 479 -6.72 -8.07 47.17
CA ILE A 479 -8.15 -7.99 46.85
C ILE A 479 -8.85 -9.23 47.40
N ARG A 480 -10.12 -9.07 47.78
CA ARG A 480 -10.97 -10.19 48.17
C ARG A 480 -11.89 -10.62 47.04
N PHE A 481 -11.77 -11.88 46.63
CA PHE A 481 -12.75 -12.55 45.77
C PHE A 481 -13.53 -13.56 46.59
N ASN A 482 -14.86 -13.45 46.55
CA ASN A 482 -15.76 -14.37 47.27
C ASN A 482 -15.38 -14.57 48.76
N GLY A 483 -14.87 -13.51 49.42
CA GLY A 483 -14.47 -13.52 50.82
C GLY A 483 -13.08 -14.11 51.12
N ARG A 484 -12.26 -14.43 50.10
CA ARG A 484 -10.87 -14.89 50.25
C ARG A 484 -9.89 -13.85 49.75
N ASP A 485 -8.80 -13.66 50.47
CA ASP A 485 -7.69 -12.82 50.00
C ASP A 485 -6.97 -13.53 48.84
N VAL A 486 -6.65 -12.76 47.81
CA VAL A 486 -6.08 -13.24 46.57
C VAL A 486 -4.66 -12.69 46.47
N GLU A 487 -3.71 -13.57 46.14
CA GLU A 487 -2.33 -13.16 45.89
C GLU A 487 -2.28 -12.34 44.60
N THR A 488 -1.72 -11.15 44.67
CA THR A 488 -1.62 -10.22 43.53
C THR A 488 -0.21 -9.67 43.46
N ALA A 489 0.12 -8.94 42.41
CA ALA A 489 1.42 -8.28 42.32
C ALA A 489 1.32 -6.96 41.57
N VAL A 490 2.12 -5.98 41.96
CA VAL A 490 2.27 -4.73 41.21
C VAL A 490 3.67 -4.66 40.66
N VAL A 491 3.78 -4.59 39.34
CA VAL A 491 5.04 -4.45 38.62
C VAL A 491 5.16 -2.99 38.16
N VAL A 492 6.27 -2.34 38.52
CA VAL A 492 6.45 -0.89 38.29
C VAL A 492 7.70 -0.64 37.49
N ALA A 493 7.58 0.17 36.44
CA ALA A 493 8.71 0.72 35.69
C ALA A 493 9.15 2.06 36.28
N ARG A 494 10.44 2.18 36.60
CA ARG A 494 11.04 3.35 37.26
C ARG A 494 12.16 3.96 36.42
N LYS A 495 12.25 5.29 36.41
CA LYS A 495 13.44 6.00 35.91
C LYS A 495 14.65 5.67 36.81
N PRO A 496 15.77 5.24 36.24
CA PRO A 496 16.95 4.89 37.03
C PRO A 496 17.55 6.12 37.73
N ASN A 497 18.17 5.90 38.89
CA ASN A 497 18.93 6.92 39.64
C ASN A 497 18.12 8.12 40.18
N THR A 498 16.80 8.00 40.30
CA THR A 498 15.95 8.99 40.97
C THR A 498 14.96 8.34 41.92
N THR A 499 14.73 8.96 43.08
CA THR A 499 13.73 8.52 44.08
C THR A 499 12.49 9.39 44.12
N LYS A 500 12.48 10.47 43.32
CA LYS A 500 11.32 11.34 43.10
C LYS A 500 10.94 11.27 41.63
N LYS A 501 9.64 11.35 41.36
CA LYS A 501 9.09 11.36 39.99
C LYS A 501 9.65 10.23 39.14
N ASP A 502 9.82 9.07 39.77
CA ASP A 502 10.52 7.92 39.24
C ASP A 502 9.57 6.96 38.52
N ILE A 503 8.31 6.87 38.92
CA ILE A 503 7.32 5.93 38.36
C ILE A 503 6.80 6.44 37.01
N VAL A 504 7.02 5.66 35.95
CA VAL A 504 6.52 5.95 34.59
C VAL A 504 5.38 5.01 34.17
N SER A 505 5.29 3.83 34.78
CA SER A 505 4.22 2.87 34.54
C SER A 505 4.02 1.92 35.71
N ALA A 506 2.78 1.47 35.93
CA ALA A 506 2.45 0.43 36.90
C ALA A 506 1.45 -0.56 36.30
N VAL A 507 1.76 -1.86 36.41
CA VAL A 507 0.89 -2.96 36.00
C VAL A 507 0.44 -3.72 37.24
N TYR A 508 -0.85 -3.89 37.40
CA TYR A 508 -1.44 -4.63 38.50
C TYR A 508 -1.91 -6.01 38.05
N CYS A 509 -1.17 -7.03 38.45
CA CYS A 509 -1.40 -8.43 38.12
C CYS A 509 -2.32 -9.07 39.17
N ILE A 510 -3.50 -9.49 38.72
CA ILE A 510 -4.50 -10.18 39.51
C ILE A 510 -4.72 -11.56 38.86
N PRO A 511 -4.63 -12.67 39.61
CA PRO A 511 -4.94 -13.98 39.06
C PRO A 511 -6.46 -14.10 38.79
N SER A 512 -6.83 -15.05 37.94
CA SER A 512 -8.24 -15.29 37.62
C SER A 512 -9.07 -15.58 38.90
N PRO A 513 -10.20 -14.89 39.15
CA PRO A 513 -11.00 -15.01 40.38
C PRO A 513 -11.51 -16.40 40.75
N ASP A 514 -11.68 -17.30 39.78
CA ASP A 514 -12.09 -18.70 39.97
C ASP A 514 -10.93 -19.69 39.76
N GLY A 515 -9.73 -19.19 39.49
CA GLY A 515 -8.58 -20.00 39.09
C GLY A 515 -8.71 -20.63 37.69
N GLU A 516 -9.78 -20.34 36.94
CA GLU A 516 -9.92 -20.80 35.56
C GLU A 516 -9.37 -19.73 34.62
N LEU A 517 -8.34 -20.10 33.85
CA LEU A 517 -7.76 -19.20 32.85
C LEU A 517 -8.68 -19.18 31.61
N HIS A 518 -9.63 -18.24 31.63
CA HIS A 518 -10.40 -17.69 30.50
C HIS A 518 -11.20 -18.63 29.64
N VAL A 519 -11.31 -19.92 29.94
CA VAL A 519 -12.09 -20.86 29.13
C VAL A 519 -12.94 -21.68 30.09
N ASP A 520 -14.26 -21.50 30.00
CA ASP A 520 -15.18 -22.33 30.78
C ASP A 520 -15.12 -23.80 30.33
N ALA A 521 -15.76 -24.70 31.07
CA ALA A 521 -15.82 -26.12 30.73
C ALA A 521 -16.41 -26.43 29.33
N SER A 522 -17.03 -25.43 28.67
CA SER A 522 -17.59 -25.54 27.31
C SER A 522 -16.66 -25.01 26.21
N GLY A 523 -15.45 -24.54 26.56
CA GLY A 523 -14.51 -23.98 25.60
C GLY A 523 -14.76 -22.51 25.27
N LYS A 524 -15.67 -21.81 25.98
CA LYS A 524 -15.98 -20.40 25.70
C LYS A 524 -15.10 -19.46 26.52
N ARG A 525 -14.66 -18.38 25.85
CA ARG A 525 -13.87 -17.32 26.49
C ARG A 525 -14.69 -16.65 27.59
N LYS A 526 -14.17 -16.62 28.81
CA LYS A 526 -14.69 -15.79 29.89
C LYS A 526 -14.00 -14.43 29.86
N GLU A 527 -14.80 -13.37 29.84
CA GLU A 527 -14.35 -11.98 29.88
C GLU A 527 -14.40 -11.50 31.33
N TRP A 528 -13.26 -11.05 31.85
CA TRP A 528 -13.13 -10.55 33.22
C TRP A 528 -13.17 -9.03 33.30
N LEU A 529 -12.96 -8.33 32.19
CA LEU A 529 -13.15 -6.88 32.13
C LEU A 529 -14.61 -6.53 32.44
N GLY A 530 -14.82 -5.46 33.20
CA GLY A 530 -16.15 -5.01 33.62
C GLY A 530 -16.79 -5.78 34.78
N THR A 531 -16.19 -6.89 35.24
CA THR A 531 -16.63 -7.63 36.44
C THR A 531 -16.44 -6.82 37.73
N PRO A 532 -17.18 -7.12 38.82
CA PRO A 532 -16.95 -6.52 40.14
C PRO A 532 -15.49 -6.65 40.61
N GLU A 533 -14.86 -7.77 40.29
CA GLU A 533 -13.47 -8.10 40.60
C GLU A 533 -12.48 -7.17 39.91
N ALA A 534 -12.63 -6.99 38.58
CA ALA A 534 -11.81 -6.05 37.82
C ALA A 534 -12.01 -4.61 38.31
N LYS A 535 -13.25 -4.21 38.62
CA LYS A 535 -13.54 -2.86 39.15
C LYS A 535 -12.92 -2.64 40.54
N ALA A 536 -12.93 -3.65 41.40
CA ALA A 536 -12.27 -3.58 42.70
C ALA A 536 -10.75 -3.45 42.55
N GLY A 537 -10.16 -4.20 41.61
CA GLY A 537 -8.74 -4.09 41.30
C GLY A 537 -8.35 -2.73 40.74
N LEU A 538 -9.14 -2.19 39.80
CA LEU A 538 -8.92 -0.87 39.25
C LEU A 538 -8.98 0.22 40.33
N ALA A 539 -9.96 0.15 41.24
CA ALA A 539 -10.08 1.08 42.35
C ALA A 539 -8.85 1.03 43.29
N LYS A 540 -8.30 -0.17 43.52
CA LYS A 540 -7.09 -0.36 44.34
C LYS A 540 -5.83 0.19 43.67
N LEU A 541 -5.68 -0.04 42.38
CA LEU A 541 -4.60 0.55 41.60
C LEU A 541 -4.69 2.08 41.61
N LEU A 542 -5.89 2.64 41.46
CA LEU A 542 -6.11 4.08 41.51
C LEU A 542 -5.71 4.68 42.88
N GLU A 543 -6.13 4.04 43.97
CA GLU A 543 -5.76 4.44 45.33
C GLU A 543 -4.24 4.46 45.52
N ARG A 544 -3.54 3.44 45.01
CA ARG A 544 -2.07 3.35 45.07
C ARG A 544 -1.39 4.42 44.22
N MET A 545 -1.89 4.69 43.02
CA MET A 545 -1.37 5.73 42.13
C MET A 545 -1.55 7.13 42.74
N GLN A 546 -2.72 7.40 43.35
CA GLN A 546 -2.97 8.64 44.09
C GLN A 546 -2.08 8.78 45.34
N GLN A 547 -1.74 7.66 46.00
CA GLN A 547 -0.75 7.67 47.06
C GLN A 547 0.64 8.07 46.52
N TRP A 548 1.11 7.42 45.45
CA TRP A 548 2.39 7.76 44.82
C TRP A 548 2.46 9.19 44.30
N GLN A 549 1.33 9.74 43.83
CA GLN A 549 1.24 11.15 43.45
C GLN A 549 1.46 12.07 44.66
N ARG A 550 0.85 11.77 45.81
CA ARG A 550 1.07 12.51 47.07
C ARG A 550 2.49 12.39 47.60
N GLU A 551 3.16 11.27 47.31
CA GLU A 551 4.57 11.02 47.64
C GLU A 551 5.55 11.63 46.63
N ASP A 552 5.08 12.34 45.60
CA ASP A 552 5.89 12.93 44.52
C ASP A 552 6.73 11.88 43.76
N ARG A 553 6.17 10.67 43.58
CA ARG A 553 6.82 9.53 42.88
C ARG A 553 6.35 9.36 41.44
N ILE A 554 5.19 9.88 41.06
CA ILE A 554 4.71 9.84 39.67
C ILE A 554 5.56 10.77 38.80
N ALA A 555 6.09 10.25 37.69
CA ALA A 555 6.92 11.02 36.78
C ALA A 555 6.19 12.25 36.22
N GLU A 556 6.93 13.33 35.94
CA GLU A 556 6.43 14.44 35.15
C GLU A 556 6.05 13.95 33.74
N GLY A 557 4.77 14.11 33.37
CA GLY A 557 4.20 13.62 32.13
C GLY A 557 3.04 12.65 32.38
N GLU A 558 2.72 11.86 31.36
CA GLU A 558 1.69 10.83 31.41
C GLU A 558 2.26 9.57 32.05
N CYS A 559 1.67 9.12 33.17
CA CYS A 559 2.03 7.85 33.79
C CYS A 559 1.03 6.79 33.35
N MET A 560 1.54 5.69 32.83
CA MET A 560 0.71 4.57 32.40
C MET A 560 0.24 3.74 33.61
N ALA A 561 -0.98 3.23 33.55
CA ALA A 561 -1.51 2.28 34.50
C ALA A 561 -2.22 1.15 33.76
N GLU A 562 -1.94 -0.09 34.11
CA GLU A 562 -2.55 -1.27 33.50
C GLU A 562 -3.12 -2.19 34.58
N LEU A 563 -4.35 -2.67 34.38
CA LEU A 563 -4.95 -3.72 35.17
C LEU A 563 -4.93 -5.02 34.35
N MET A 564 -4.27 -6.05 34.86
CA MET A 564 -4.26 -7.38 34.26
C MET A 564 -4.97 -8.35 35.19
N ILE A 565 -6.06 -8.97 34.72
CA ILE A 565 -6.81 -10.00 35.43
C ILE A 565 -6.84 -11.29 34.60
N GLY A 566 -6.12 -12.31 35.06
CA GLY A 566 -5.83 -13.49 34.24
C GLY A 566 -4.99 -13.11 33.01
N ILE A 567 -5.57 -13.21 31.81
CA ILE A 567 -5.01 -12.77 30.52
C ILE A 567 -5.80 -11.61 29.89
N ASP A 568 -6.86 -11.12 30.55
CA ASP A 568 -7.51 -9.89 30.12
C ASP A 568 -6.77 -8.70 30.74
N ALA A 569 -6.53 -7.67 29.96
CA ALA A 569 -5.87 -6.46 30.41
C ALA A 569 -6.63 -5.22 29.94
N ASP A 570 -6.56 -4.17 30.74
CA ASP A 570 -7.08 -2.86 30.40
C ASP A 570 -6.09 -1.77 30.81
N VAL A 571 -6.04 -0.72 30.01
CA VAL A 571 -4.93 0.22 29.96
C VAL A 571 -5.44 1.65 30.10
N TYR A 572 -4.77 2.42 30.95
CA TYR A 572 -5.17 3.75 31.35
C TYR A 572 -4.00 4.72 31.42
N LEU A 573 -4.31 6.00 31.23
CA LEU A 573 -3.43 7.10 31.59
C LEU A 573 -3.82 7.63 32.95
N PHE A 574 -2.85 7.74 33.86
CA PHE A 574 -3.04 8.41 35.14
C PHE A 574 -2.70 9.89 35.02
N VAL A 575 -3.74 10.72 35.06
CA VAL A 575 -3.66 12.18 34.92
C VAL A 575 -4.41 12.81 36.08
N ASP A 576 -3.80 13.74 36.79
CA ASP A 576 -4.45 14.54 37.84
C ASP A 576 -5.27 13.73 38.87
N GLY A 577 -4.78 12.55 39.26
CA GLY A 577 -5.44 11.71 40.28
C GLY A 577 -6.58 10.84 39.76
N ARG A 578 -6.77 10.73 38.43
CA ARG A 578 -7.79 9.89 37.80
C ARG A 578 -7.20 9.04 36.67
N PHE A 579 -7.94 8.00 36.28
CA PHE A 579 -7.67 7.23 35.07
C PHE A 579 -8.46 7.80 33.90
N GLU A 580 -7.78 7.96 32.76
CA GLU A 580 -8.34 8.36 31.49
C GLU A 580 -8.07 7.27 30.45
N GLU A 581 -9.01 7.04 29.54
CA GLU A 581 -8.80 6.14 28.42
C GLU A 581 -7.78 6.75 27.44
N PRO A 582 -6.73 6.01 27.06
CA PRO A 582 -5.78 6.48 26.06
C PRO A 582 -6.45 6.58 24.68
N THR A 583 -6.05 7.58 23.89
CA THR A 583 -6.51 7.71 22.49
C THR A 583 -5.88 6.63 21.61
N ASP A 584 -6.53 6.30 20.48
CA ASP A 584 -6.01 5.31 19.51
C ASP A 584 -4.58 5.63 19.05
N GLU A 585 -4.28 6.91 18.80
CA GLU A 585 -2.93 7.38 18.43
C GLU A 585 -1.88 7.13 19.51
N ARG A 586 -2.28 7.12 20.79
CA ARG A 586 -1.42 6.78 21.92
C ARG A 586 -1.30 5.28 22.10
N MET A 587 -2.40 4.55 21.93
CA MET A 587 -2.42 3.09 21.93
C MET A 587 -1.52 2.50 20.84
N ALA A 588 -1.42 3.17 19.69
CA ALA A 588 -0.53 2.78 18.60
C ALA A 588 0.98 2.92 18.92
N ARG A 589 1.35 3.65 19.99
CA ARG A 589 2.75 3.77 20.43
C ARG A 589 3.18 2.63 21.34
N TYR A 590 2.23 1.84 21.86
CA TYR A 590 2.52 0.70 22.70
C TYR A 590 2.86 -0.52 21.87
N ILE A 591 3.94 -1.19 22.25
CA ILE A 591 4.36 -2.46 21.69
C ILE A 591 3.53 -3.54 22.39
N TRP A 592 2.49 -4.00 21.71
CA TRP A 592 1.70 -5.16 22.11
C TRP A 592 2.51 -6.42 21.83
N GLY A 593 2.83 -7.16 22.90
CA GLY A 593 3.64 -8.37 22.88
C GLY A 593 2.84 -9.62 22.58
#